data_AF-A0A8W8LJ74-F1
#
_entry.id   AF-A0A8W8LJ74-F1
#
_cell.length_a   1.000
_cell.length_b   1.000
_cell.length_c   1.000
_cell.angle_alpha   90.00
_cell.angle_beta   90.00
_cell.angle_gamma   90.00
#
_symmetry.space_group_name_H-M   'P 1'
#
loop_
_entity.id
_entity.type
_entity.pdbx_description
1 polymer ?
#
loop_
_entity_poly.entity_id
_entity_poly.type
_entity_poly.pdbx_seq_one_letter_code
_entity_poly.pdbx_strand_id
1 'polypeptide(L)'
;QFMEFFNMEDMDSKPQHRDFDDLSHQPKDQQKSFLLDIIQKFMKYFGYGLLETPHLIPRRNEYQERVEKRSTILVNGQQFIIQTSEEKTCYKEEDEVYNYCMLLCHWYLHVIEMHDTAKEGDIHRAVLNCKYAIPFFYSHSKLSKYLVENVNYVLQTEHLLSPLQSLRVLEGSFVNTIGGKGKCVESDLVQEHSVCNQKSLIRSLGANKTEKSISRATASADAIAEICSQMDNCLQIKPKSGRHSKTVSVNDQIIVSRELRKIRPFQYISGRKCQGFSSLHPIPVTTENVPNMKDWINHLIRRLTRGQVVPVEEEEDEEEQDDWEED
;
A
#
# COMPACT_ATOMS: atom_id res chain seq x y z
N GLN A 1 4.08 14.48 -10.80
CA GLN A 1 3.10 14.44 -9.70
C GLN A 1 2.74 15.82 -9.20
N PHE A 2 3.46 16.42 -8.24
CA PHE A 2 3.09 17.75 -7.71
C PHE A 2 3.05 18.84 -8.80
N MET A 3 4.04 18.88 -9.71
CA MET A 3 4.00 19.82 -10.83
C MET A 3 2.88 19.55 -11.84
N GLU A 4 2.44 18.31 -12.05
CA GLU A 4 1.29 18.02 -12.94
C GLU A 4 -0.03 18.32 -12.24
N PHE A 5 -0.15 18.00 -10.95
CA PHE A 5 -1.28 18.36 -10.11
C PHE A 5 -1.49 19.88 -10.03
N PHE A 6 -0.38 20.65 -9.97
CA PHE A 6 -0.40 22.11 -10.00
C PHE A 6 -0.33 22.73 -11.40
N ASN A 7 -0.30 21.90 -12.45
CA ASN A 7 -0.22 22.33 -13.84
C ASN A 7 0.95 23.30 -14.12
N MET A 8 2.12 23.01 -13.54
CA MET A 8 3.36 23.76 -13.67
C MET A 8 4.21 23.23 -14.84
N GLU A 9 4.85 24.13 -15.59
CA GLU A 9 5.75 23.76 -16.69
C GLU A 9 7.14 23.31 -16.20
N ASP A 10 7.67 24.00 -15.20
CA ASP A 10 8.93 23.73 -14.49
C ASP A 10 8.83 24.12 -13.00
N MET A 11 9.90 23.90 -12.22
CA MET A 11 9.92 24.17 -10.77
C MET A 11 9.86 25.67 -10.45
N ASP A 12 10.15 26.53 -11.42
CA ASP A 12 10.14 27.99 -11.28
C ASP A 12 8.79 28.60 -11.73
N SER A 13 7.94 27.79 -12.37
CA SER A 13 6.59 28.15 -12.82
C SER A 13 5.66 28.30 -11.63
N LYS A 14 4.78 29.30 -11.65
CA LYS A 14 3.73 29.41 -10.63
C LYS A 14 2.67 28.30 -10.82
N PRO A 15 2.19 27.65 -9.73
CA PRO A 15 1.02 26.78 -9.77
C PRO A 15 -0.16 27.50 -10.45
N GLN A 16 -0.82 26.85 -11.41
CA GLN A 16 -2.04 27.41 -12.02
C GLN A 16 -3.31 27.04 -11.24
N HIS A 17 -3.19 26.24 -10.17
CA HIS A 17 -4.31 25.92 -9.30
C HIS A 17 -4.74 27.17 -8.52
N ARG A 18 -6.02 27.56 -8.61
CA ARG A 18 -6.58 28.82 -8.05
C ARG A 18 -6.40 29.03 -6.54
N ASP A 19 -5.97 28.01 -5.81
CA ASP A 19 -5.90 28.02 -4.35
C ASP A 19 -4.52 28.47 -3.79
N PHE A 20 -3.58 28.88 -4.65
CA PHE A 20 -2.17 29.15 -4.30
C PHE A 20 -1.82 30.62 -4.02
N ASP A 21 -2.79 31.44 -3.61
CA ASP A 21 -2.47 32.81 -3.23
C ASP A 21 -1.76 32.87 -1.85
N ASP A 22 -0.46 33.09 -1.94
CA ASP A 22 0.50 33.56 -0.92
C ASP A 22 0.43 32.97 0.50
N LEU A 23 0.81 31.70 0.61
CA LEU A 23 0.99 30.98 1.89
C LEU A 23 2.07 31.58 2.81
N SER A 24 2.96 32.41 2.26
CA SER A 24 4.11 32.94 3.00
C SER A 24 3.70 33.86 4.16
N HIS A 25 2.48 34.42 4.10
CA HIS A 25 1.93 35.36 5.08
C HIS A 25 0.96 34.75 6.10
N GLN A 26 0.68 33.45 6.03
CA GLN A 26 -0.28 32.79 6.93
C GLN A 26 0.36 32.16 8.18
N PRO A 27 -0.37 32.07 9.32
CA PRO A 27 0.06 31.34 10.52
C PRO A 27 0.48 29.89 10.23
N LYS A 28 1.50 29.37 10.93
CA LYS A 28 2.05 28.01 10.72
C LYS A 28 1.00 26.90 10.78
N ASP A 29 0.00 27.03 11.64
CA ASP A 29 -1.07 26.03 11.77
C ASP A 29 -2.02 26.03 10.55
N GLN A 30 -2.26 27.20 9.95
CA GLN A 30 -3.03 27.31 8.71
C GLN A 30 -2.24 26.79 7.50
N GLN A 31 -0.93 27.05 7.45
CA GLN A 31 -0.06 26.45 6.42
C GLN A 31 -0.06 24.92 6.49
N LYS A 32 -0.02 24.35 7.70
CA LYS A 32 -0.07 22.89 7.91
C LYS A 32 -1.42 22.31 7.48
N SER A 33 -2.53 22.95 7.87
CA SER A 33 -3.88 22.53 7.48
C SER A 33 -4.07 22.57 5.96
N PHE A 34 -3.60 23.65 5.31
CA PHE A 34 -3.65 23.79 3.85
C PHE A 34 -2.78 22.75 3.13
N LEU A 35 -1.59 22.45 3.65
CA LEU A 35 -0.72 21.42 3.08
C LEU A 35 -1.34 20.02 3.22
N LEU A 36 -2.03 19.75 4.33
CA LEU A 36 -2.81 18.52 4.51
C LEU A 36 -4.00 18.45 3.55
N ASP A 37 -4.73 19.55 3.32
CA ASP A 37 -5.81 19.63 2.32
C ASP A 37 -5.30 19.37 0.89
N ILE A 38 -4.14 19.92 0.53
CA ILE A 38 -3.47 19.64 -0.74
C ILE A 38 -3.10 18.17 -0.87
N ILE A 39 -2.49 17.59 0.16
CA ILE A 39 -2.13 16.17 0.16
C ILE A 39 -3.40 15.33 0.04
N GLN A 40 -4.48 15.70 0.73
CA GLN A 40 -5.76 15.01 0.66
C GLN A 40 -6.39 15.11 -0.74
N LYS A 41 -6.38 16.29 -1.37
CA LYS A 41 -6.82 16.49 -2.76
C LYS A 41 -5.94 15.69 -3.73
N PHE A 42 -4.62 15.70 -3.55
CA PHE A 42 -3.68 14.91 -4.35
C PHE A 42 -3.97 13.40 -4.20
N MET A 43 -4.19 12.92 -2.98
CA MET A 43 -4.54 11.52 -2.69
C MET A 43 -5.95 11.15 -3.18
N LYS A 44 -6.86 12.11 -3.30
CA LYS A 44 -8.17 11.91 -3.93
C LYS A 44 -8.06 11.74 -5.45
N TYR A 45 -7.21 12.53 -6.11
CA TYR A 45 -7.02 12.47 -7.55
C TYR A 45 -6.09 11.33 -8.00
N PHE A 46 -5.05 11.03 -7.22
CA PHE A 46 -3.98 10.11 -7.60
C PHE A 46 -3.74 8.95 -6.61
N GLY A 47 -4.43 8.92 -5.46
CA GLY A 47 -4.32 7.87 -4.44
C GLY A 47 -5.58 7.00 -4.33
N TYR A 48 -5.82 6.42 -3.14
CA TYR A 48 -6.88 5.42 -2.89
C TYR A 48 -8.33 5.87 -3.14
N GLY A 49 -8.57 7.18 -3.32
CA GLY A 49 -9.89 7.76 -3.54
C GLY A 49 -10.58 7.35 -4.86
N LEU A 50 -9.87 6.69 -5.78
CA LEU A 50 -10.45 6.23 -7.05
C LEU A 50 -11.57 5.17 -6.88
N LEU A 51 -11.71 4.56 -5.71
CA LEU A 51 -12.84 3.67 -5.38
C LEU A 51 -14.14 4.45 -5.07
N GLU A 52 -14.05 5.67 -4.52
CA GLU A 52 -15.21 6.50 -4.16
C GLU A 52 -15.62 7.46 -5.29
N THR A 53 -14.71 7.77 -6.21
CA THR A 53 -14.99 8.61 -7.40
C THR A 53 -14.72 7.84 -8.71
N PRO A 54 -15.52 6.81 -9.05
CA PRO A 54 -15.32 5.98 -10.24
C PRO A 54 -15.49 6.73 -11.58
N HIS A 55 -15.93 7.98 -11.56
CA HIS A 55 -16.04 8.88 -12.72
C HIS A 55 -14.73 9.60 -13.06
N LEU A 56 -13.75 9.61 -12.15
CA LEU A 56 -12.42 10.18 -12.37
C LEU A 56 -11.41 9.15 -12.88
N ILE A 57 -11.73 7.86 -12.77
CA ILE A 57 -11.05 6.84 -13.57
C ILE A 57 -11.37 7.19 -15.02
N PRO A 58 -10.37 7.34 -15.93
CA PRO A 58 -10.66 7.34 -17.34
C PRO A 58 -11.28 5.97 -17.63
N ARG A 59 -12.62 5.90 -17.62
CA ARG A 59 -13.34 4.82 -18.30
C ARG A 59 -12.79 4.78 -19.72
N ARG A 60 -12.85 3.62 -20.38
CA ARG A 60 -12.73 3.58 -21.85
C ARG A 60 -13.60 4.71 -22.39
N ASN A 61 -12.96 5.82 -22.75
CA ASN A 61 -13.65 7.05 -23.04
C ASN A 61 -14.19 6.86 -24.44
N GLU A 62 -15.40 6.32 -24.52
CA GLU A 62 -16.19 6.32 -25.73
C GLU A 62 -16.29 7.76 -26.19
N TYR A 63 -15.78 8.04 -27.39
CA TYR A 63 -16.09 9.28 -28.08
C TYR A 63 -16.71 8.90 -29.42
N GLN A 64 -17.76 9.66 -29.77
CA GLN A 64 -18.45 9.49 -31.03
C GLN A 64 -17.67 10.28 -32.09
N GLU A 65 -17.13 9.58 -33.07
CA GLU A 65 -16.54 10.21 -34.25
C GLU A 65 -17.58 10.16 -35.38
N ARG A 66 -17.94 11.33 -35.92
CA ARG A 66 -18.89 11.43 -37.03
C ARG A 66 -18.12 11.24 -38.33
N VAL A 67 -18.29 10.09 -38.96
CA VAL A 67 -17.64 9.78 -40.25
C VAL A 67 -18.62 10.11 -41.37
N GLU A 68 -18.29 11.11 -42.18
CA GLU A 68 -19.06 11.46 -43.37
C GLU A 68 -18.67 10.54 -44.52
N LYS A 69 -19.63 9.72 -44.99
CA LYS A 69 -19.49 8.93 -46.22
C LYS A 69 -20.25 9.60 -47.35
N ARG A 70 -19.59 9.75 -48.49
CA ARG A 70 -20.21 10.19 -49.74
C ARG A 70 -20.32 8.99 -50.67
N SER A 71 -21.55 8.61 -51.00
CA SER A 71 -21.84 7.57 -51.98
C SER A 71 -22.63 8.18 -53.14
N THR A 72 -22.19 7.89 -54.36
CA THR A 72 -22.85 8.37 -55.58
C THR A 72 -23.73 7.25 -56.12
N ILE A 73 -25.03 7.52 -56.28
CA ILE A 73 -25.97 6.56 -56.85
C ILE A 73 -26.51 7.12 -58.17
N LEU A 74 -26.52 6.30 -59.20
CA LEU A 74 -27.15 6.61 -60.49
C LEU A 74 -28.59 6.10 -60.46
N VAL A 75 -29.55 7.01 -60.52
CA VAL A 75 -30.97 6.67 -60.69
C VAL A 75 -31.47 7.33 -61.96
N ASN A 76 -31.96 6.54 -62.91
CA ASN A 76 -32.47 6.99 -64.21
C ASN A 76 -31.51 7.90 -65.00
N GLY A 77 -30.19 7.63 -64.96
CA GLY A 77 -29.18 8.40 -65.66
C GLY A 77 -28.79 9.73 -65.01
N GLN A 78 -29.40 10.09 -63.87
CA GLN A 78 -28.97 11.22 -63.03
C GLN A 78 -28.12 10.73 -61.86
N GLN A 79 -27.00 11.40 -61.60
CA GLN A 79 -26.16 11.15 -60.43
C GLN A 79 -26.71 11.89 -59.21
N PHE A 80 -26.99 11.12 -58.16
CA PHE A 80 -27.33 11.64 -56.84
C PHE A 80 -26.16 11.39 -55.89
N ILE A 81 -25.72 12.43 -55.20
CA ILE A 81 -24.71 12.32 -54.13
C ILE A 81 -25.46 12.18 -52.82
N ILE A 82 -25.36 11.01 -52.20
CA ILE A 82 -25.89 10.77 -50.86
C ILE A 82 -24.76 11.00 -49.87
N GLN A 83 -24.99 11.94 -48.95
CA GLN A 83 -24.15 12.16 -47.78
C GLN A 83 -24.79 11.42 -46.61
N THR A 84 -24.20 10.30 -46.21
CA THR A 84 -24.58 9.60 -44.98
C THR A 84 -23.55 9.92 -43.89
N SER A 85 -24.03 10.36 -42.73
CA SER A 85 -23.21 10.43 -41.54
C SER A 85 -23.39 9.14 -40.75
N GLU A 86 -22.33 8.37 -40.57
CA GLU A 86 -22.31 7.24 -39.65
C GLU A 86 -21.65 7.69 -38.33
N GLU A 87 -22.32 7.42 -37.21
CA GLU A 87 -21.72 7.58 -35.90
C GLU A 87 -20.89 6.33 -35.60
N LYS A 88 -19.56 6.48 -35.55
CA LYS A 88 -18.66 5.40 -35.18
C LYS A 88 -18.22 5.60 -33.73
N THR A 89 -18.54 4.63 -32.88
CA THR A 89 -17.96 4.54 -31.53
C THR A 89 -16.49 4.15 -31.66
N CYS A 90 -15.60 5.06 -31.24
CA CYS A 90 -14.17 4.81 -31.18
C CYS A 90 -13.71 4.70 -29.72
N TYR A 91 -12.71 3.85 -29.49
CA TYR A 91 -12.09 3.66 -28.18
C TYR A 91 -10.72 4.31 -28.20
N LYS A 92 -10.40 5.15 -27.21
CA LYS A 92 -9.02 5.59 -27.01
C LYS A 92 -8.14 4.37 -26.76
N GLU A 93 -7.00 4.31 -27.45
CA GLU A 93 -6.02 3.25 -27.25
C GLU A 93 -5.46 3.34 -25.83
N GLU A 94 -5.23 2.18 -25.20
CA GLU A 94 -4.69 2.13 -23.85
C GLU A 94 -3.30 2.79 -23.76
N ASP A 95 -3.06 3.48 -22.66
CA ASP A 95 -1.79 4.10 -22.33
C ASP A 95 -1.09 3.24 -21.27
N GLU A 96 -0.21 2.34 -21.75
CA GLU A 96 0.48 1.38 -20.88
C GLU A 96 1.48 2.05 -19.95
N VAL A 97 2.08 3.17 -20.37
CA VAL A 97 3.02 3.95 -19.55
C VAL A 97 2.28 4.60 -18.39
N TYR A 98 1.15 5.25 -18.66
CA TYR A 98 0.29 5.83 -17.61
C TYR A 98 -0.18 4.75 -16.63
N ASN A 99 -0.68 3.63 -17.15
CA ASN A 99 -1.18 2.54 -16.31
C ASN A 99 -0.08 1.97 -15.40
N TYR A 100 1.10 1.72 -15.94
CA TYR A 100 2.25 1.27 -15.16
C TYR A 100 2.63 2.27 -14.06
N CYS A 101 2.77 3.54 -14.41
CA CYS A 101 3.18 4.57 -13.46
C CYS A 101 2.16 4.80 -12.36
N MET A 102 0.86 4.79 -12.69
CA MET A 102 -0.20 4.85 -11.68
C MET A 102 -0.13 3.64 -10.75
N LEU A 103 -0.04 2.42 -11.28
CA LEU A 103 0.02 1.21 -10.47
C LEU A 103 1.25 1.19 -9.55
N LEU A 104 2.42 1.60 -10.06
CA LEU A 104 3.65 1.73 -9.29
C LEU A 104 3.47 2.70 -8.11
N CYS A 105 2.79 3.83 -8.33
CA CYS A 105 2.54 4.81 -7.28
C CYS A 105 1.61 4.28 -6.20
N HIS A 106 0.55 3.56 -6.57
CA HIS A 106 -0.33 2.91 -5.61
C HIS A 106 0.44 1.92 -4.71
N TRP A 107 1.29 1.07 -5.31
CA TRP A 107 2.14 0.15 -4.55
C TRP A 107 3.12 0.88 -3.64
N TYR A 108 3.81 1.89 -4.17
CA TYR A 108 4.81 2.64 -3.42
C TYR A 108 4.22 3.36 -2.21
N LEU A 109 3.11 4.08 -2.40
CA LEU A 109 2.42 4.77 -1.31
C LEU A 109 1.93 3.77 -0.26
N HIS A 110 1.43 2.60 -0.67
CA HIS A 110 1.01 1.56 0.26
C HIS A 110 2.16 1.02 1.11
N VAL A 111 3.30 0.73 0.48
CA VAL A 111 4.49 0.24 1.20
C VAL A 111 5.01 1.28 2.18
N ILE A 112 5.02 2.56 1.81
CA ILE A 112 5.40 3.64 2.73
C ILE A 112 4.44 3.70 3.92
N GLU A 113 3.13 3.65 3.67
CA GLU A 113 2.10 3.69 4.70
C GLU A 113 2.22 2.51 5.68
N MET A 114 2.46 1.31 5.17
CA MET A 114 2.69 0.12 6.00
C MET A 114 3.95 0.26 6.86
N HIS A 115 5.05 0.74 6.27
CA HIS A 115 6.31 0.91 6.99
C HIS A 115 6.23 2.04 8.03
N ASP A 116 5.51 3.13 7.74
CA ASP A 116 5.24 4.20 8.70
C ASP A 116 4.36 3.71 9.85
N THR A 117 3.32 2.94 9.53
CA THR A 117 2.45 2.28 10.51
C THR A 117 3.25 1.40 11.47
N ALA A 118 4.18 0.60 10.93
CA ALA A 118 5.05 -0.25 11.75
C ALA A 118 5.98 0.54 12.67
N LYS A 119 6.52 1.67 12.19
CA LYS A 119 7.39 2.56 12.98
C LYS A 119 6.68 3.25 14.12
N GLU A 120 5.44 3.69 13.89
CA GLU A 120 4.62 4.31 14.92
C GLU A 120 3.97 3.26 15.84
N GLY A 121 3.87 2.00 15.40
CA GLY A 121 3.16 0.93 16.12
C GLY A 121 1.65 1.17 16.16
N ASP A 122 1.10 1.77 15.11
CA ASP A 122 -0.31 2.15 15.05
C ASP A 122 -1.19 0.94 14.69
N ILE A 123 -1.82 0.38 15.72
CA ILE A 123 -2.68 -0.81 15.60
C ILE A 123 -3.92 -0.59 14.74
N HIS A 124 -4.46 0.64 14.70
CA HIS A 124 -5.67 0.93 13.93
C HIS A 124 -5.34 1.05 12.45
N ARG A 125 -4.22 1.71 12.11
CA ARG A 125 -3.70 1.76 10.74
C ARG A 125 -3.27 0.37 10.24
N ALA A 126 -2.80 -0.51 11.12
CA ALA A 126 -2.41 -1.87 10.74
C ALA A 126 -3.59 -2.66 10.12
N VAL A 127 -4.75 -2.69 10.78
CA VAL A 127 -5.94 -3.38 10.26
C VAL A 127 -6.42 -2.74 8.96
N LEU A 128 -6.43 -1.41 8.89
CA LEU A 128 -6.81 -0.67 7.69
C LEU A 128 -5.86 -0.97 6.52
N ASN A 129 -4.57 -1.02 6.77
CA ASN A 129 -3.58 -1.40 5.76
C ASN A 129 -3.77 -2.82 5.27
N CYS A 130 -4.09 -3.77 6.16
CA CYS A 130 -4.43 -5.13 5.75
C CYS A 130 -5.65 -5.18 4.82
N LYS A 131 -6.68 -4.38 5.11
CA LYS A 131 -7.86 -4.24 4.22
C LYS A 131 -7.47 -3.66 2.86
N TYR A 132 -6.64 -2.62 2.83
CA TYR A 132 -6.16 -2.04 1.58
C TYR A 132 -5.23 -2.97 0.80
N ALA A 133 -4.49 -3.86 1.46
CA ALA A 133 -3.59 -4.82 0.84
C ALA A 133 -4.33 -5.95 0.08
N ILE A 134 -5.57 -6.27 0.48
CA ILE A 134 -6.40 -7.32 -0.14
C ILE A 134 -6.53 -7.13 -1.66
N PRO A 135 -6.97 -5.95 -2.19
CA PRO A 135 -7.00 -5.68 -3.62
C PRO A 135 -5.66 -5.92 -4.33
N PHE A 136 -4.54 -5.48 -3.76
CA PHE A 136 -3.21 -5.63 -4.35
C PHE A 136 -2.78 -7.10 -4.48
N PHE A 137 -3.00 -7.89 -3.42
CA PHE A 137 -2.65 -9.30 -3.45
C PHE A 137 -3.61 -10.09 -4.33
N TYR A 138 -4.91 -9.77 -4.34
CA TYR A 138 -5.87 -10.39 -5.23
C TYR A 138 -5.56 -10.14 -6.70
N SER A 139 -5.22 -8.90 -7.06
CA SER A 139 -4.90 -8.52 -8.44
C SER A 139 -3.63 -9.21 -8.97
N HIS A 140 -2.66 -9.46 -8.08
CA HIS A 140 -1.48 -10.22 -8.43
C HIS A 140 -1.75 -11.72 -8.50
N SER A 141 -2.42 -12.29 -7.50
CA SER A 141 -2.80 -13.70 -7.47
C SER A 141 -3.91 -13.98 -6.45
N LYS A 142 -5.01 -14.58 -6.92
CA LYS A 142 -6.12 -15.04 -6.06
C LYS A 142 -5.68 -16.10 -5.04
N LEU A 143 -4.58 -16.81 -5.31
CA LEU A 143 -4.00 -17.84 -4.44
C LEU A 143 -2.85 -17.29 -3.58
N SER A 144 -2.66 -15.98 -3.53
CA SER A 144 -1.61 -15.36 -2.72
C SER A 144 -1.75 -15.74 -1.25
N LYS A 145 -0.69 -16.29 -0.66
CA LYS A 145 -0.63 -16.50 0.80
C LYS A 145 -0.85 -15.20 1.56
N TYR A 146 -0.32 -14.08 1.03
CA TYR A 146 -0.47 -12.77 1.65
C TYR A 146 -1.92 -12.29 1.63
N LEU A 147 -2.69 -12.61 0.58
CA LEU A 147 -4.12 -12.35 0.55
C LEU A 147 -4.83 -13.10 1.69
N VAL A 148 -4.52 -14.39 1.85
CA VAL A 148 -5.12 -15.23 2.90
C VAL A 148 -4.77 -14.69 4.28
N GLU A 149 -3.50 -14.35 4.54
CA GLU A 149 -3.07 -13.81 5.83
C GLU A 149 -3.72 -12.46 6.15
N ASN A 150 -3.84 -11.54 5.18
CA ASN A 150 -4.49 -10.25 5.40
C ASN A 150 -5.98 -10.42 5.70
N VAL A 151 -6.68 -11.32 4.99
CA VAL A 151 -8.09 -11.64 5.29
C VAL A 151 -8.22 -12.28 6.67
N ASN A 152 -7.34 -13.22 7.01
CA ASN A 152 -7.35 -13.89 8.30
C ASN A 152 -7.08 -12.91 9.45
N TYR A 153 -6.09 -12.03 9.32
CA TYR A 153 -5.74 -11.04 10.33
C TYR A 153 -6.91 -10.07 10.60
N VAL A 154 -7.53 -9.54 9.56
CA VAL A 154 -8.72 -8.67 9.69
C VAL A 154 -9.87 -9.43 10.36
N LEU A 155 -10.14 -10.66 9.91
CA LEU A 155 -11.22 -11.48 10.45
C LEU A 155 -11.00 -11.81 11.94
N GLN A 156 -9.78 -12.16 12.33
CA GLN A 156 -9.44 -12.44 13.72
C GLN A 156 -9.56 -11.20 14.60
N THR A 157 -8.99 -10.08 14.18
CA THR A 157 -8.91 -8.87 15.00
C THR A 157 -10.24 -8.10 15.09
N GLU A 158 -11.11 -8.18 14.09
CA GLU A 158 -12.38 -7.42 14.09
C GLU A 158 -13.63 -8.27 14.35
N HIS A 159 -13.59 -9.60 14.15
CA HIS A 159 -14.82 -10.41 14.10
C HIS A 159 -14.79 -11.72 14.88
N LEU A 160 -13.63 -12.34 15.13
CA LEU A 160 -13.57 -13.68 15.74
C LEU A 160 -13.05 -13.69 17.17
N LEU A 161 -12.05 -12.86 17.47
CA LEU A 161 -11.43 -12.82 18.79
C LEU A 161 -12.25 -11.93 19.73
N SER A 162 -12.24 -12.26 21.02
CA SER A 162 -12.81 -11.36 22.04
C SER A 162 -12.04 -10.04 22.07
N PRO A 163 -12.63 -8.94 22.58
CA PRO A 163 -11.97 -7.63 22.61
C PRO A 163 -10.57 -7.65 23.26
N LEU A 164 -10.38 -8.46 24.31
CA LEU A 164 -9.08 -8.60 24.97
C LEU A 164 -8.07 -9.38 24.10
N GLN A 165 -8.53 -10.45 23.42
CA GLN A 165 -7.67 -11.24 22.56
C GLN A 165 -7.25 -10.46 21.31
N SER A 166 -8.17 -9.72 20.69
CA SER A 166 -7.87 -8.88 19.54
C SER A 166 -6.87 -7.79 19.91
N LEU A 167 -7.04 -7.12 21.06
CA LEU A 167 -6.10 -6.13 21.55
C LEU A 167 -4.69 -6.72 21.74
N ARG A 168 -4.58 -7.92 22.34
CA ARG A 168 -3.28 -8.61 22.50
C ARG A 168 -2.62 -8.93 21.17
N VAL A 169 -3.37 -9.37 20.16
CA VAL A 169 -2.84 -9.63 18.81
C VAL A 169 -2.37 -8.34 18.15
N LEU A 170 -3.16 -7.27 18.26
CA LEU A 170 -2.85 -5.97 17.70
C LEU A 170 -1.61 -5.35 18.34
N GLU A 171 -1.59 -5.21 19.66
CA GLU A 171 -0.43 -4.68 20.40
C GLU A 171 0.80 -5.56 20.25
N GLY A 172 0.62 -6.89 20.20
CA GLY A 172 1.69 -7.85 19.98
C GLY A 172 2.27 -7.84 18.56
N SER A 173 1.67 -7.12 17.61
CA SER A 173 2.15 -7.02 16.24
C SER A 173 3.40 -6.14 16.12
N PHE A 174 3.62 -5.23 17.06
CA PHE A 174 4.74 -4.29 17.06
C PHE A 174 5.48 -4.30 18.40
N VAL A 175 6.80 -4.10 18.35
CA VAL A 175 7.67 -4.06 19.53
C VAL A 175 8.56 -2.84 19.45
N ASN A 176 8.65 -2.10 20.56
CA ASN A 176 9.57 -0.97 20.71
C ASN A 176 10.77 -1.36 21.57
N THR A 177 11.77 -1.99 20.97
CA THR A 177 12.94 -2.52 21.69
C THR A 177 13.90 -1.43 22.20
N ILE A 178 13.92 -0.26 21.55
CA ILE A 178 14.88 0.83 21.85
C ILE A 178 14.22 1.93 22.69
N GLY A 179 12.89 2.04 22.66
CA GLY A 179 12.14 3.12 23.28
C GLY A 179 12.15 4.42 22.46
N GLY A 180 11.05 5.17 22.55
CA GLY A 180 10.83 6.44 21.85
C GLY A 180 9.86 6.33 20.67
N LYS A 181 9.40 7.49 20.18
CA LYS A 181 8.44 7.60 19.07
C LYS A 181 9.07 7.21 17.72
N GLY A 182 8.31 6.59 16.83
CA GLY A 182 8.76 6.21 15.48
C GLY A 182 9.85 5.12 15.45
N LYS A 183 9.98 4.35 16.53
CA LYS A 183 11.02 3.31 16.72
C LYS A 183 10.43 1.92 16.97
N CYS A 184 9.13 1.76 16.78
CA CYS A 184 8.52 0.44 16.77
C CYS A 184 9.03 -0.35 15.54
N VAL A 185 9.04 -1.66 15.69
CA VAL A 185 9.42 -2.62 14.65
C VAL A 185 8.39 -3.74 14.66
N GLU A 186 8.13 -4.36 13.52
CA GLU A 186 7.25 -5.53 13.46
C GLU A 186 7.81 -6.65 14.35
N SER A 187 6.93 -7.24 15.17
CA SER A 187 7.29 -8.32 16.11
C SER A 187 7.89 -9.54 15.37
N ASP A 188 7.33 -9.87 14.21
CA ASP A 188 7.85 -10.94 13.33
C ASP A 188 9.30 -10.67 12.89
N LEU A 189 9.63 -9.41 12.56
CA LEU A 189 11.00 -9.04 12.17
C LEU A 189 11.98 -9.16 13.34
N VAL A 190 11.56 -8.80 14.56
CA VAL A 190 12.36 -9.01 15.77
C VAL A 190 12.60 -10.50 16.02
N GLN A 191 11.57 -11.32 15.83
CA GLN A 191 11.67 -12.77 15.96
C GLN A 191 12.60 -13.37 14.89
N GLU A 192 12.51 -12.92 13.64
CA GLU A 192 13.40 -13.34 12.56
C GLU A 192 14.87 -13.05 12.90
N HIS A 193 15.15 -11.85 13.40
CA HIS A 193 16.50 -11.49 13.85
C HIS A 193 16.99 -12.38 15.00
N SER A 194 16.15 -12.66 16.00
CA SER A 194 16.50 -13.54 17.12
C SER A 194 16.81 -14.97 16.63
N VAL A 195 15.97 -15.53 15.75
CA VAL A 195 16.17 -16.86 15.16
C VAL A 195 17.45 -16.90 14.32
N CYS A 196 17.74 -15.84 13.56
CA CYS A 196 18.97 -15.73 12.78
C CYS A 196 20.21 -15.76 13.68
N ASN A 197 20.20 -14.98 14.77
CA ASN A 197 21.27 -14.95 15.77
C ASN A 197 21.51 -16.33 16.39
N GLN A 198 20.44 -16.99 16.87
CA GLN A 198 20.51 -18.34 17.44
C GLN A 198 21.08 -19.36 16.44
N LYS A 199 20.62 -19.34 15.18
CA LYS A 199 21.15 -20.22 14.12
C LYS A 199 22.63 -19.98 13.87
N SER A 200 23.10 -18.73 13.95
CA SER A 200 24.52 -18.40 13.81
C SER A 200 25.36 -19.06 14.91
N LEU A 201 24.93 -18.94 16.18
CA LEU A 201 25.60 -19.57 17.32
C LEU A 201 25.56 -21.09 17.26
N ILE A 202 24.45 -21.69 16.86
CA ILE A 202 24.37 -23.14 16.67
C ILE A 202 25.36 -23.60 15.60
N ARG A 203 25.53 -22.83 14.52
CA ARG A 203 26.53 -23.13 13.48
C ARG A 203 27.96 -23.04 14.02
N SER A 204 28.27 -22.07 14.89
CA SER A 204 29.62 -21.90 15.45
C SER A 204 30.03 -23.02 16.40
N LEU A 205 29.10 -23.81 16.94
CA LEU A 205 29.41 -25.00 17.74
C LEU A 205 30.14 -26.12 16.95
N GLY A 206 30.08 -26.09 15.61
CA GLY A 206 30.79 -27.06 14.77
C GLY A 206 30.36 -28.51 15.04
N ALA A 207 31.32 -29.39 15.32
CA ALA A 207 31.08 -30.80 15.64
C ALA A 207 30.51 -31.01 17.05
N ASN A 208 30.59 -30.01 17.94
CA ASN A 208 30.14 -30.11 19.33
C ASN A 208 28.64 -29.86 19.51
N LYS A 209 27.81 -30.16 18.50
CA LYS A 209 26.35 -29.97 18.54
C LYS A 209 25.67 -31.07 19.34
N THR A 210 25.73 -30.94 20.65
CA THR A 210 24.88 -31.71 21.58
C THR A 210 23.65 -30.89 21.97
N GLU A 211 22.57 -31.54 22.39
CA GLU A 211 21.36 -30.85 22.87
C GLU A 211 21.68 -29.87 24.01
N LYS A 212 22.52 -30.28 24.96
CA LYS A 212 22.95 -29.43 26.09
C LYS A 212 23.73 -28.20 25.63
N SER A 213 24.62 -28.34 24.65
CA SER A 213 25.37 -27.20 24.10
C SER A 213 24.49 -26.28 23.26
N ILE A 214 23.50 -26.83 22.53
CA ILE A 214 22.55 -26.03 21.75
C ILE A 214 21.69 -25.21 22.70
N SER A 215 21.07 -25.85 23.70
CA SER A 215 20.23 -25.17 24.71
C SER A 215 21.00 -24.05 25.42
N ARG A 216 22.26 -24.31 25.81
CA ARG A 216 23.12 -23.31 26.43
C ARG A 216 23.44 -22.13 25.49
N ALA A 217 23.77 -22.42 24.23
CA ALA A 217 24.10 -21.41 23.23
C ALA A 217 22.88 -20.53 22.89
N THR A 218 21.70 -21.12 22.73
CA THR A 218 20.47 -20.37 22.44
C THR A 218 20.01 -19.54 23.63
N ALA A 219 20.10 -20.06 24.85
CA ALA A 219 19.76 -19.31 26.07
C ALA A 219 20.67 -18.11 26.32
N SER A 220 21.93 -18.18 25.84
CA SER A 220 22.91 -17.10 26.00
C SER A 220 22.99 -16.18 24.78
N ALA A 221 22.14 -16.40 23.76
CA ALA A 221 22.33 -15.79 22.43
C ALA A 221 22.24 -14.26 22.44
N ASP A 222 21.26 -13.73 23.15
CA ASP A 222 21.03 -12.28 23.22
C ASP A 222 22.09 -11.59 24.08
N ALA A 223 22.50 -12.20 25.20
CA ALA A 223 23.59 -11.71 26.02
C ALA A 223 24.92 -11.68 25.27
N ILE A 224 25.24 -12.72 24.49
CA ILE A 224 26.43 -12.75 23.64
C ILE A 224 26.36 -11.64 22.58
N ALA A 225 25.21 -11.45 21.93
CA ALA A 225 25.03 -10.40 20.93
C ALA A 225 25.20 -9.00 21.53
N GLU A 226 24.69 -8.77 22.74
CA GLU A 226 24.86 -7.51 23.47
C GLU A 226 26.33 -7.25 23.81
N ILE A 227 27.04 -8.25 24.37
CA ILE A 227 28.47 -8.14 24.68
C ILE A 227 29.29 -7.82 23.41
N CYS A 228 29.01 -8.50 22.31
CA CYS A 228 29.67 -8.23 21.02
C CYS A 228 29.41 -6.80 20.55
N SER A 229 28.15 -6.34 20.62
CA SER A 229 27.77 -4.97 20.24
C SER A 229 28.47 -3.91 21.11
N GLN A 230 28.52 -4.12 22.43
CA GLN A 230 29.22 -3.23 23.36
C GLN A 230 30.73 -3.22 23.09
N MET A 231 31.33 -4.38 22.84
CA MET A 231 32.75 -4.49 22.50
C MET A 231 33.07 -3.76 21.18
N ASP A 232 32.26 -3.95 20.14
CA ASP A 232 32.39 -3.23 18.87
C ASP A 232 32.30 -1.71 19.09
N ASN A 233 31.35 -1.24 19.92
CA ASN A 233 31.20 0.17 20.28
C ASN A 233 32.43 0.72 21.03
N CYS A 234 32.96 -0.02 22.01
CA CYS A 234 34.17 0.36 22.75
C CYS A 234 35.40 0.43 21.85
N LEU A 235 35.51 -0.48 20.89
CA LEU A 235 36.61 -0.54 19.93
C LEU A 235 36.39 0.38 18.72
N GLN A 236 35.27 1.11 18.67
CA GLN A 236 34.85 1.92 17.53
C GLN A 236 34.84 1.15 16.20
N ILE A 237 34.63 -0.17 16.28
CA ILE A 237 34.46 -1.02 15.11
C ILE A 237 33.10 -0.66 14.52
N LYS A 238 33.13 -0.01 13.37
CA LYS A 238 31.90 0.31 12.66
C LYS A 238 31.29 -1.01 12.17
N PRO A 239 29.99 -1.25 12.40
CA PRO A 239 29.34 -2.42 11.83
C PRO A 239 29.55 -2.41 10.33
N LYS A 240 29.78 -3.59 9.73
CA LYS A 240 29.87 -3.72 8.27
C LYS A 240 28.56 -3.18 7.68
N SER A 241 28.60 -1.99 7.11
CA SER A 241 27.42 -1.38 6.51
C SER A 241 27.07 -2.18 5.26
N GLY A 242 26.14 -3.14 5.39
CA GLY A 242 25.53 -3.82 4.24
C GLY A 242 24.65 -2.87 3.42
N ARG A 243 24.34 -1.68 3.97
CA ARG A 243 23.68 -0.61 3.26
C ARG A 243 24.71 0.10 2.38
N HIS A 244 24.59 -0.09 1.06
CA HIS A 244 25.00 0.93 0.12
C HIS A 244 24.13 2.18 0.32
N SER A 245 24.36 2.89 1.42
CA SER A 245 23.82 4.24 1.63
C SER A 245 24.68 5.21 0.79
N LYS A 246 24.71 5.00 -0.52
CA LYS A 246 24.98 6.14 -1.39
C LYS A 246 23.74 7.02 -1.25
N THR A 247 23.90 8.12 -0.53
CA THR A 247 22.95 9.23 -0.59
C THR A 247 22.64 9.49 -2.06
N VAL A 248 21.35 9.47 -2.42
CA VAL A 248 20.92 9.71 -3.80
C VAL A 248 21.56 11.01 -4.26
N SER A 249 22.40 10.93 -5.29
CA SER A 249 23.12 12.09 -5.80
C SER A 249 22.10 13.12 -6.28
N VAL A 250 22.29 14.40 -5.95
CA VAL A 250 21.46 15.48 -6.47
C VAL A 250 21.45 15.46 -8.00
N ASN A 251 22.59 15.08 -8.62
CA ASN A 251 22.69 14.92 -10.06
C ASN A 251 21.77 13.80 -10.58
N ASP A 252 21.67 12.68 -9.87
CA ASP A 252 20.78 11.58 -10.26
C ASP A 252 19.31 12.00 -10.16
N GLN A 253 18.95 12.78 -9.13
CA GLN A 253 17.60 13.33 -8.99
C GLN A 253 17.26 14.28 -10.14
N ILE A 254 18.20 15.14 -10.55
CA ILE A 254 18.03 16.06 -11.69
C ILE A 254 17.88 15.28 -13.01
N ILE A 255 18.66 14.21 -13.20
CA ILE A 255 18.56 13.37 -14.40
C ILE A 255 17.19 12.69 -14.44
N VAL A 256 16.78 12.05 -13.34
CA VAL A 256 15.48 11.38 -13.23
C VAL A 256 14.34 12.37 -13.44
N SER A 257 14.39 13.56 -12.82
CA SER A 257 13.33 14.56 -12.99
C SER A 257 13.23 15.06 -14.43
N ARG A 258 14.35 15.26 -15.11
CA ARG A 258 14.40 15.65 -16.52
C ARG A 258 13.80 14.57 -17.43
N GLU A 259 14.15 13.30 -17.23
CA GLU A 259 13.60 12.21 -18.03
C GLU A 259 12.11 11.98 -17.76
N LEU A 260 11.68 12.01 -16.49
CA LEU A 260 10.27 11.93 -16.13
C LEU A 260 9.46 13.09 -16.76
N ARG A 261 10.05 14.28 -16.87
CA ARG A 261 9.38 15.43 -17.48
C ARG A 261 9.13 15.25 -18.97
N LYS A 262 10.05 14.60 -19.69
CA LYS A 262 9.85 14.25 -21.11
C LYS A 262 8.74 13.22 -21.28
N ILE A 263 8.70 12.23 -20.39
CA ILE A 263 7.78 11.10 -20.49
C ILE A 263 6.35 11.53 -20.10
N ARG A 264 6.18 12.47 -19.16
CA ARG A 264 4.88 12.86 -18.58
C ARG A 264 4.04 11.64 -18.17
N PRO A 265 4.53 10.85 -17.20
CA PRO A 265 3.96 9.56 -16.86
C PRO A 265 2.54 9.62 -16.28
N PHE A 266 2.11 10.77 -15.75
CA PHE A 266 0.78 10.93 -15.13
C PHE A 266 -0.21 11.69 -16.03
N GLN A 267 0.21 12.08 -17.23
CA GLN A 267 -0.69 12.60 -18.25
C GLN A 267 -1.09 11.44 -19.16
N TYR A 268 -2.39 11.18 -19.30
CA TYR A 268 -2.87 10.16 -20.23
C TYR A 268 -2.66 10.60 -21.69
N ILE A 269 -1.95 9.77 -22.45
CA ILE A 269 -1.64 9.92 -23.87
C ILE A 269 -1.99 8.60 -24.57
N SER A 270 -3.02 8.64 -25.42
CA SER A 270 -3.53 7.47 -26.15
C SER A 270 -2.42 6.75 -26.94
N GLY A 271 -2.33 5.43 -26.80
CA GLY A 271 -1.47 4.58 -27.64
C GLY A 271 -0.02 4.42 -27.19
N ARG A 272 0.39 4.99 -26.04
CA ARG A 272 1.74 4.75 -25.51
C ARG A 272 1.91 3.30 -25.07
N LYS A 273 3.03 2.68 -25.48
CA LYS A 273 3.42 1.31 -25.11
C LYS A 273 4.52 1.31 -24.06
N CYS A 274 4.46 0.36 -23.13
CA CYS A 274 5.47 0.18 -22.09
C CYS A 274 6.25 -1.11 -22.35
N GLN A 275 7.55 -0.99 -22.66
CA GLN A 275 8.36 -2.15 -23.01
C GLN A 275 8.45 -3.11 -21.82
N GLY A 276 7.99 -4.35 -22.01
CA GLY A 276 8.00 -5.40 -20.99
C GLY A 276 6.76 -5.46 -20.09
N PHE A 277 5.85 -4.49 -20.19
CA PHE A 277 4.61 -4.45 -19.40
C PHE A 277 3.40 -4.22 -20.30
N SER A 278 2.72 -5.29 -20.69
CA SER A 278 1.46 -5.23 -21.44
C SER A 278 0.27 -5.45 -20.50
N SER A 279 -0.90 -4.91 -20.86
CA SER A 279 -2.19 -5.19 -20.19
C SER A 279 -2.27 -4.84 -18.70
N LEU A 280 -1.47 -3.87 -18.23
CA LEU A 280 -1.60 -3.37 -16.85
C LEU A 280 -2.80 -2.43 -16.71
N HIS A 281 -3.50 -2.56 -15.60
CA HIS A 281 -4.52 -1.60 -15.17
C HIS A 281 -3.92 -0.55 -14.23
N PRO A 282 -4.41 0.71 -14.26
CA PRO A 282 -3.89 1.80 -13.44
C PRO A 282 -4.19 1.63 -11.94
N ILE A 283 -5.14 0.77 -11.59
CA ILE A 283 -5.60 0.48 -10.23
C ILE A 283 -5.51 -1.04 -10.03
N PRO A 284 -5.16 -1.53 -8.83
CA PRO A 284 -5.01 -2.97 -8.57
C PRO A 284 -6.26 -3.79 -8.96
N VAL A 285 -7.44 -3.36 -8.54
CA VAL A 285 -8.70 -4.04 -8.86
C VAL A 285 -9.62 -3.11 -9.63
N THR A 286 -10.05 -3.55 -10.81
CA THR A 286 -11.05 -2.85 -11.62
C THR A 286 -12.46 -3.09 -11.05
N THR A 287 -13.37 -2.15 -11.28
CA THR A 287 -14.77 -2.25 -10.83
C THR A 287 -15.46 -3.55 -11.29
N GLU A 288 -15.11 -4.04 -12.46
CA GLU A 288 -15.63 -5.29 -13.04
C GLU A 288 -15.20 -6.54 -12.27
N ASN A 289 -14.03 -6.50 -11.62
CA ASN A 289 -13.48 -7.63 -10.86
C ASN A 289 -13.90 -7.61 -9.38
N VAL A 290 -14.53 -6.54 -8.89
CA VAL A 290 -14.98 -6.42 -7.50
C VAL A 290 -15.96 -7.53 -7.10
N PRO A 291 -16.97 -7.91 -7.90
CA PRO A 291 -17.86 -9.02 -7.55
C PRO A 291 -17.10 -10.34 -7.39
N ASN A 292 -16.22 -10.65 -8.33
CA ASN A 292 -15.39 -11.87 -8.31
C ASN A 292 -14.43 -11.89 -7.10
N MET A 293 -13.91 -10.72 -6.71
CA MET A 293 -13.08 -10.58 -5.52
C MET A 293 -13.90 -10.81 -4.25
N LYS A 294 -15.10 -10.22 -4.17
CA LYS A 294 -16.02 -10.39 -3.04
C LYS A 294 -16.40 -11.87 -2.86
N ASP A 295 -16.75 -12.56 -3.93
CA ASP A 295 -17.10 -13.98 -3.87
C ASP A 295 -15.93 -14.84 -3.40
N TRP A 296 -14.72 -14.52 -3.86
CA TRP A 296 -13.50 -15.18 -3.42
C TRP A 296 -13.18 -14.92 -1.94
N ILE A 297 -13.30 -13.67 -1.48
CA ILE A 297 -13.12 -13.32 -0.06
C ILE A 297 -14.15 -14.06 0.79
N ASN A 298 -15.41 -14.13 0.37
CA ASN A 298 -16.44 -14.90 1.07
C ASN A 298 -16.10 -16.39 1.14
N HIS A 299 -15.55 -16.96 0.06
CA HIS A 299 -15.04 -18.33 0.07
C HIS A 299 -13.90 -18.50 1.09
N LEU A 300 -12.95 -17.57 1.13
CA LEU A 300 -11.85 -17.57 2.11
C LEU A 300 -12.37 -17.48 3.54
N ILE A 301 -13.29 -16.56 3.83
CA ILE A 301 -13.91 -16.41 5.15
C ILE A 301 -14.57 -17.73 5.56
N ARG A 302 -15.43 -18.32 4.71
CA ARG A 302 -16.06 -19.61 4.99
C ARG A 302 -15.05 -20.74 5.21
N ARG A 303 -13.87 -20.66 4.60
CA ARG A 303 -12.81 -21.65 4.80
C ARG A 303 -12.09 -21.44 6.13
N LEU A 304 -11.80 -20.18 6.49
CA LEU A 304 -11.08 -19.80 7.71
C LEU A 304 -11.94 -19.98 8.97
N THR A 305 -13.26 -19.78 8.88
CA THR A 305 -14.18 -19.92 10.03
C THR A 305 -14.68 -21.35 10.25
N ARG A 306 -14.29 -22.31 9.41
CA ARG A 306 -14.73 -23.72 9.57
C ARG A 306 -14.30 -24.27 10.92
N GLY A 307 -15.27 -24.62 11.74
CA GLY A 307 -15.04 -25.28 13.04
C GLY A 307 -14.68 -24.33 14.18
N GLN A 308 -14.77 -23.00 13.99
CA GLN A 308 -14.61 -22.04 15.08
C GLN A 308 -15.96 -21.74 15.73
N VAL A 309 -16.06 -21.97 17.05
CA VAL A 309 -17.19 -21.54 17.88
C VAL A 309 -16.88 -20.10 18.30
N VAL A 310 -17.71 -19.15 17.90
CA VAL A 310 -17.61 -17.76 18.35
C VAL A 310 -18.05 -17.74 19.82
N PRO A 311 -17.20 -17.28 20.77
CA PRO A 311 -17.63 -17.10 22.15
C PRO A 311 -18.73 -16.03 22.16
N VAL A 312 -19.93 -16.41 22.59
CA VAL A 312 -20.96 -15.44 22.99
C VAL A 312 -20.46 -14.90 24.33
N GLU A 313 -20.31 -13.58 24.43
CA GLU A 313 -19.96 -12.92 25.70
C GLU A 313 -21.05 -13.28 26.71
N GLU A 314 -20.68 -14.06 27.74
CA GLU A 314 -21.54 -14.27 28.91
C GLU A 314 -21.61 -12.93 29.63
N GLU A 315 -22.82 -12.35 29.71
CA GLU A 315 -23.09 -11.17 30.51
C GLU A 315 -22.62 -11.46 31.95
N GLU A 316 -21.74 -10.62 32.48
CA GLU A 316 -21.29 -10.70 33.87
C GLU A 316 -22.52 -10.49 34.77
N ASP A 317 -23.06 -11.59 35.31
CA ASP A 317 -24.05 -11.54 36.37
C ASP A 317 -23.40 -10.83 37.58
N GLU A 318 -23.89 -9.63 37.88
CA GLU A 318 -23.55 -8.87 39.08
C GLU A 318 -23.89 -9.73 40.31
N GLU A 319 -22.88 -10.34 40.94
CA GLU A 319 -23.05 -11.00 42.23
C GLU A 319 -23.46 -9.96 43.28
N GLU A 320 -24.76 -9.93 43.60
CA GLU A 320 -25.31 -9.22 44.75
C GLU A 320 -24.57 -9.68 46.02
N GLN A 321 -23.91 -8.72 46.64
CA GLN A 321 -23.17 -8.86 47.88
C GLN A 321 -24.19 -8.91 49.03
N ASP A 322 -24.59 -10.11 49.43
CA ASP A 322 -25.51 -10.29 50.57
C ASP A 322 -24.77 -10.18 51.91
N ASP A 323 -25.33 -9.33 52.76
CA ASP A 323 -24.82 -8.81 54.02
C ASP A 323 -24.51 -9.88 55.08
N TRP A 324 -23.43 -9.63 55.82
CA TRP A 324 -23.15 -10.27 57.10
C TRP A 324 -23.90 -9.55 58.22
N GLU A 325 -24.96 -10.13 58.77
CA GLU A 325 -25.47 -9.78 60.12
C GLU A 325 -25.71 -11.03 61.00
N GLU A 326 -24.98 -11.03 62.13
CA GLU A 326 -25.27 -11.53 63.48
C GLU A 326 -25.94 -12.90 63.73
N ASP A 327 -25.19 -13.83 64.36
CA ASP A 327 -25.28 -14.11 65.82
C ASP A 327 -24.09 -14.96 66.32
#